data_AF-A0A0A0LFW6-F1
#
_entry.id   AF-A0A0A0LFW6-F1
#
_cell.length_a   1.000
_cell.length_b   1.000
_cell.length_c   1.000
_cell.angle_alpha   90.00
_cell.angle_beta   90.00
_cell.angle_gamma   90.00
#
_symmetry.space_group_name_H-M   'P 1'
#
loop_
_entity.id
_entity.type
_entity.pdbx_description
1 polymer ?
#
loop_
_entity_poly.entity_id
_entity_poly.type
_entity_poly.pdbx_seq_one_letter_code
_entity_poly.pdbx_strand_id
1 'polypeptide(L)' 'MHCNGCARRVEKHISKIQGVESWKVDMERETVVVTGDVFPFEVMQCISKVKSVEILEPQV' A
#
# COMPACT_ATOMS: atom_id res chain seq x y z
N MET A 1 1.85 -3.35 9.85
CA MET A 1 2.63 -2.15 10.17
C MET A 1 2.71 -2.01 11.68
N HIS A 2 3.86 -2.29 12.30
CA HIS A 2 3.99 -2.36 13.77
C HIS A 2 4.13 -1.00 14.47
N CYS A 3 4.23 0.10 13.73
CA CYS A 3 4.28 1.45 14.29
C CYS A 3 3.81 2.50 13.26
N ASN A 4 3.44 3.68 13.75
CA ASN A 4 3.06 4.82 12.92
C ASN A 4 4.17 5.24 11.93
N GLY A 5 5.44 5.07 12.31
CA GLY A 5 6.58 5.35 11.43
C GLY A 5 6.62 4.42 10.22
N CYS A 6 6.31 3.14 10.40
CA CYS A 6 6.19 2.19 9.29
C CYS A 6 5.02 2.51 8.38
N ALA A 7 3.85 2.82 8.96
CA ALA A 7 2.66 3.22 8.20
C ALA A 7 2.96 4.44 7.32
N ARG A 8 3.49 5.51 7.92
CA ARG A 8 3.82 6.74 7.21
C ARG A 8 4.86 6.55 6.10
N ARG A 9 5.78 5.59 6.27
CA ARG A 9 6.77 5.25 5.24
C ARG A 9 6.11 4.58 4.03
N VAL A 10 5.16 3.67 4.26
CA VAL A 10 4.38 3.01 3.21
C VAL A 10 3.50 4.03 2.49
N GLU A 11 2.75 4.86 3.22
CA GLU A 11 1.89 5.91 2.65
C GLU A 11 2.68 6.87 1.75
N LYS A 12 3.89 7.28 2.18
CA LYS A 12 4.76 8.15 1.37
C LYS A 12 5.21 7.51 0.05
N HIS A 13 5.24 6.18 -0.04
CA HIS A 13 5.56 5.49 -1.30
C HIS A 13 4.31 5.37 -2.17
N ILE A 14 3.16 5.03 -1.56
CA ILE A 14 1.87 4.94 -2.26
C ILE A 14 1.49 6.29 -2.88
N SER A 15 1.68 7.39 -2.15
CA SER A 15 1.34 8.74 -2.63
C SER A 15 2.16 9.20 -3.84
N LYS A 16 3.19 8.47 -4.23
CA LYS A 16 4.04 8.78 -5.40
C LYS A 16 3.71 7.92 -6.61
N ILE A 17 2.84 6.93 -6.44
CA ILE A 17 2.41 6.05 -7.53
C ILE A 17 1.40 6.82 -8.36
N GLN A 18 1.65 6.91 -9.66
CA GLN A 18 0.73 7.54 -10.60
C GLN A 18 -0.54 6.70 -10.71
N GLY A 19 -1.70 7.35 -10.75
CA GLY A 19 -3.00 6.68 -10.84
C GLY A 19 -3.64 6.34 -9.50
N VAL A 20 -2.91 6.47 -8.38
CA VAL A 20 -3.52 6.35 -7.04
C VAL A 20 -4.43 7.55 -6.78
N GLU A 21 -5.67 7.27 -6.41
CA GLU A 21 -6.65 8.28 -6.00
C GLU A 21 -6.75 8.37 -4.47
N SER A 22 -6.78 7.22 -3.79
CA SER A 22 -6.81 7.16 -2.33
C SER A 22 -6.22 5.86 -1.80
N TRP A 23 -5.89 5.84 -0.51
CA TRP A 23 -5.46 4.65 0.19
C TRP A 23 -5.97 4.63 1.64
N LYS A 24 -6.13 3.44 2.20
CA LYS A 24 -6.46 3.21 3.60
C LYS A 24 -5.43 2.29 4.23
N VAL A 25 -4.92 2.71 5.37
CA VAL A 25 -3.98 1.93 6.18
C VAL A 25 -4.75 1.28 7.32
N ASP A 26 -4.69 -0.04 7.39
CA ASP A 26 -5.17 -0.80 8.54
C ASP A 26 -3.95 -1.27 9.35
N MET A 27 -3.75 -0.67 10.53
CA MET A 27 -2.65 -1.05 11.39
C MET A 27 -2.92 -2.33 12.18
N GLU A 28 -4.19 -2.67 12.41
CA GLU A 28 -4.59 -3.87 13.15
C GLU A 28 -4.38 -5.11 12.28
N ARG A 29 -4.85 -5.05 11.03
CA ARG A 29 -4.67 -6.11 10.03
C ARG A 29 -3.33 -6.04 9.32
N GLU A 30 -2.55 -5.00 9.58
CA GLU A 30 -1.29 -4.70 8.91
C GLU A 30 -1.38 -4.54 7.39
N THR A 31 -2.57 -4.26 6.85
CA THR A 31 -2.84 -4.17 5.41
C THR A 31 -2.97 -2.72 4.93
N VAL A 32 -2.82 -2.55 3.61
CA VAL A 32 -3.09 -1.29 2.93
C VAL A 32 -4.04 -1.58 1.78
N VAL A 33 -5.07 -0.76 1.65
CA VAL A 33 -5.99 -0.80 0.52
C VAL A 33 -5.70 0.43 -0.34
N VAL A 34 -5.39 0.20 -1.61
CA VAL A 34 -5.13 1.28 -2.60
C VAL A 34 -6.30 1.31 -3.57
N THR A 35 -6.77 2.51 -3.90
CA THR A 35 -7.86 2.75 -4.84
C THR A 35 -7.40 3.75 -5.88
N GLY A 36 -7.66 3.45 -7.15
CA GLY A 36 -7.31 4.26 -8.30
C GLY A 36 -7.04 3.40 -9.53
N ASP A 37 -6.68 4.05 -10.63
CA ASP A 37 -6.28 3.39 -11.88
C ASP A 37 -4.80 3.01 -11.81
N VAL A 38 -4.51 1.90 -11.13
CA VAL A 38 -3.15 1.41 -10.89
C VAL A 38 -3.00 -0.07 -11.16
N PHE A 39 -1.83 -0.47 -11.65
CA PHE A 39 -1.50 -1.87 -11.78
C PHE A 39 -1.01 -2.44 -10.44
N PRO A 40 -1.56 -3.56 -9.95
CA PRO A 40 -1.15 -4.16 -8.67
C PRO A 40 0.36 -4.44 -8.58
N PHE A 41 0.98 -4.80 -9.71
CA PHE A 41 2.42 -5.05 -9.79
C PHE A 41 3.27 -3.79 -9.54
N GLU A 42 2.85 -2.62 -10.04
CA GLU A 42 3.57 -1.36 -9.79
C GLU A 42 3.51 -0.97 -8.32
N VAL A 43 2.34 -1.16 -7.69
CA VAL A 43 2.15 -0.95 -6.26
C VAL A 43 3.06 -1.88 -5.45
N MET A 44 3.07 -3.17 -5.79
CA MET A 44 3.93 -4.16 -5.14
C MET A 44 5.42 -3.80 -5.28
N GLN A 45 5.89 -3.45 -6.47
CA GLN A 45 7.29 -3.05 -6.68
C GLN A 45 7.69 -1.78 -5.92
N CYS A 46 6.77 -0.83 -5.76
CA CYS A 46 7.06 0.40 -5.04
C CYS A 46 7.19 0.16 -3.53
N ILE A 47 6.29 -0.64 -2.95
CA ILE A 47 6.25 -0.89 -1.51
C ILE A 47 7.26 -1.97 -1.09
N SER A 48 7.58 -2.94 -1.94
CA SER A 48 8.57 -4.00 -1.66
C SER A 48 9.95 -3.47 -1.28
N LYS A 49 10.29 -2.22 -1.68
CA LYS A 49 11.52 -1.51 -1.31
C LYS A 49 11.60 -1.12 0.17
N VAL A 50 10.46 -1.06 0.87
CA VAL A 50 10.38 -0.64 2.28
C VAL A 50 9.82 -1.69 3.21
N LYS A 51 9.04 -2.65 2.70
CA LYS A 51 8.40 -3.71 3.48
C LYS A 51 8.05 -4.88 2.54
N SER A 52 8.12 -6.12 3.02
CA SER A 52 7.53 -7.26 2.30
C SER A 52 6.02 -7.06 2.15
N VAL A 53 5.49 -7.38 0.96
CA VAL A 53 4.08 -7.20 0.60
C VAL A 53 3.59 -8.44 -0.13
N GLU A 54 2.35 -8.82 0.15
CA GLU A 54 1.57 -9.79 -0.60
C GLU A 54 0.31 -9.10 -1.12
N ILE A 55 -0.06 -9.38 -2.37
CA ILE A 55 -1.28 -8.83 -2.97
C ILE A 55 -2.44 -9.70 -2.51
N LEU A 56 -3.40 -9.06 -1.82
CA LEU A 56 -4.66 -9.70 -1.47
C LEU A 56 -5.67 -9.41 -2.58
N GLU A 57 -6.33 -10.44 -3.08
CA GLU A 57 -7.48 -10.25 -3.96
C GLU A 57 -8.63 -9.59 -3.17
N PRO A 58 -9.31 -8.59 -3.74
CA PRO A 58 -10.49 -8.02 -3.10
C PRO A 58 -11.53 -9.13 -2.95
N GLN A 59 -11.96 -9.39 -1.71
CA GLN A 59 -13.10 -10.25 -1.45
C GLN A 59 -14.35 -9.50 -1.90
N VAL A 60 -14.84 -9.86 -3.09
CA VAL A 60 -16.13 -9.43 -3.66
C VAL A 60 -17.31 -9.91 -2.84
#